data_AF-A0A7S0SUH4-F1
#
_entry.id   AF-A0A7S0SUH4-F1
#
_cell.length_a   1.000
_cell.length_b   1.000
_cell.length_c   1.000
_cell.angle_alpha   90.00
_cell.angle_beta   90.00
_cell.angle_gamma   90.00
#
_symmetry.space_group_name_H-M   'P 1'
#
loop_
_entity.id
_entity.type
_entity.pdbx_description
1 polymer ?
#
loop_
_entity_poly.entity_id
_entity_poly.type
_entity_poly.pdbx_seq_one_letter_code
_entity_poly.pdbx_strand_id
1 'polypeptide(L)'
;KDSKKRKNDYDNDHSDKEEKKSKKKIEKVAKLLGYSNETNPFNDSNLLQPFIWKKKNEKEIKQSNRKTNENDKRLELLEEIDKVRKRREERELHLIEMDRLKNEEQRLKDMSQYSNWKEKEEEYHIQQIRSRSIIRIIEQREEFIDLI
;
A
#
# COMPACT_ATOMS: atom_id res chain seq x y z
N LYS A 1 46.97 -13.00 -39.91
CA LYS A 1 46.24 -13.69 -38.80
C LYS A 1 45.64 -12.68 -37.81
N ASP A 2 46.20 -11.47 -37.68
CA ASP A 2 45.72 -10.45 -36.72
C ASP A 2 44.36 -9.81 -37.02
N SER A 3 43.96 -9.69 -38.29
CA SER A 3 42.65 -9.11 -38.64
C SER A 3 41.46 -9.97 -38.17
N LYS A 4 41.62 -11.30 -38.14
CA LYS A 4 40.59 -12.22 -37.62
C LYS A 4 40.50 -12.17 -36.10
N LYS A 5 41.62 -11.99 -35.40
CA LYS A 5 41.66 -11.87 -33.93
C LYS A 5 40.99 -10.58 -33.45
N ARG A 6 41.31 -9.44 -34.09
CA ARG A 6 40.68 -8.15 -33.80
C ARG A 6 39.17 -8.13 -34.05
N LYS A 7 38.69 -8.86 -35.08
CA LYS A 7 37.26 -8.96 -35.38
C LYS A 7 36.51 -9.78 -34.32
N ASN A 8 37.10 -10.89 -33.88
CA ASN A 8 36.55 -11.68 -32.78
C ASN A 8 36.49 -10.90 -31.45
N ASP A 9 37.53 -10.12 -31.12
CA ASP A 9 37.54 -9.32 -29.88
C ASP A 9 36.46 -8.21 -29.91
N TYR A 10 36.20 -7.61 -31.08
CA TYR A 10 35.13 -6.61 -31.26
C TYR A 10 33.72 -7.21 -31.16
N ASP A 11 33.50 -8.37 -31.77
CA ASP A 11 32.20 -9.05 -31.74
C ASP A 11 31.86 -9.51 -30.30
N ASN A 12 32.88 -9.91 -29.53
CA ASN A 12 32.72 -10.33 -28.13
C ASN A 12 32.38 -9.15 -27.20
N ASP A 13 33.07 -8.01 -27.34
CA ASP A 13 32.79 -6.80 -26.55
C ASP A 13 31.42 -6.17 -26.89
N HIS A 14 30.95 -6.31 -28.13
CA HIS A 14 29.59 -5.90 -28.51
C HIS A 14 28.53 -6.80 -27.86
N SER A 15 28.72 -8.13 -27.90
CA SER A 15 27.85 -9.11 -27.25
C SER A 15 27.70 -8.84 -25.74
N ASP A 16 28.83 -8.61 -25.06
CA ASP A 16 28.85 -8.32 -23.61
C ASP A 16 28.08 -7.03 -23.26
N LYS A 17 28.15 -6.01 -24.12
CA LYS A 17 27.41 -4.76 -23.92
C LYS A 17 25.91 -4.97 -24.10
N GLU A 18 25.48 -5.80 -25.04
CA GLU A 18 24.06 -6.11 -25.25
C GLU A 18 23.47 -6.90 -24.08
N GLU A 19 24.21 -7.90 -23.58
CA GLU A 19 23.80 -8.63 -22.38
C GLU A 19 23.67 -7.73 -21.15
N LYS A 20 24.62 -6.81 -20.94
CA LYS A 20 24.54 -5.86 -19.81
C LYS A 20 23.30 -4.96 -19.94
N LYS A 21 22.95 -4.54 -21.15
CA LYS A 21 21.75 -3.72 -21.40
C LYS A 21 20.47 -4.51 -21.17
N SER A 22 20.40 -5.77 -21.61
CA SER A 22 19.22 -6.62 -21.42
C SER A 22 19.00 -6.94 -19.93
N LYS A 23 20.06 -7.29 -19.19
CA LYS A 23 20.04 -7.51 -17.74
C LYS A 23 19.51 -6.27 -16.99
N LYS A 24 19.99 -5.08 -17.33
CA LYS A 24 19.49 -3.82 -16.75
C LYS A 24 18.02 -3.56 -17.06
N LYS A 25 17.54 -3.90 -18.25
CA LYS A 25 16.11 -3.77 -18.61
C LYS A 25 15.25 -4.75 -17.81
N ILE A 26 15.68 -6.00 -17.70
CA ILE A 26 15.02 -7.03 -16.90
C ILE A 26 14.92 -6.59 -15.43
N GLU A 27 16.00 -6.06 -14.86
CA GLU A 27 16.01 -5.57 -13.49
C GLU A 27 15.06 -4.39 -13.26
N LYS A 28 14.98 -3.44 -14.20
CA LYS A 28 14.02 -2.34 -14.14
C LYS A 28 12.57 -2.83 -14.16
N VAL A 29 12.27 -3.79 -15.04
CA VAL A 29 10.94 -4.40 -15.15
C VAL A 29 10.59 -5.17 -13.87
N ALA A 30 11.55 -5.88 -13.26
CA ALA A 30 11.35 -6.57 -12.00
C ALA A 30 11.00 -5.61 -10.85
N LYS A 31 11.73 -4.50 -10.73
CA LYS A 31 11.45 -3.46 -9.73
C LYS A 31 10.06 -2.86 -9.91
N LEU A 32 9.66 -2.64 -11.16
CA LEU A 32 8.35 -2.08 -11.48
C LEU A 32 7.19 -3.04 -11.15
N LEU A 33 7.32 -4.29 -11.60
CA LEU A 33 6.30 -5.33 -11.41
C LEU A 33 6.23 -5.84 -9.96
N GLY A 34 7.31 -5.69 -9.17
CA GLY A 34 7.38 -6.16 -7.78
C GLY A 34 7.57 -7.68 -7.65
N TYR A 35 7.82 -8.37 -8.76
CA TYR A 35 8.08 -9.80 -8.80
C TYR A 35 9.44 -10.07 -9.45
N SER A 36 10.17 -11.04 -8.92
CA SER A 36 11.35 -11.61 -9.57
C SER A 36 10.99 -12.95 -10.23
N ASN A 37 11.87 -13.48 -11.08
CA ASN A 37 11.68 -14.81 -11.66
C ASN A 37 11.63 -15.93 -10.60
N GLU A 38 12.20 -15.70 -9.41
CA GLU A 38 12.21 -16.67 -8.30
C GLU A 38 11.06 -16.43 -7.32
N THR A 39 10.62 -15.18 -7.17
CA THR A 39 9.54 -14.77 -6.25
C THR A 39 8.25 -14.48 -7.01
N ASN A 40 7.85 -15.41 -7.88
CA ASN A 40 6.65 -15.29 -8.68
C ASN A 40 5.53 -16.23 -8.16
N PRO A 41 4.33 -15.73 -7.82
CA PRO A 41 3.22 -16.55 -7.37
C PRO A 41 2.68 -17.56 -8.41
N PHE A 42 3.03 -17.40 -9.69
CA PHE A 42 2.57 -18.26 -10.79
C PHE A 42 3.57 -19.36 -11.18
N ASN A 43 4.64 -19.54 -10.41
CA ASN A 43 5.68 -20.56 -10.64
C ASN A 43 6.28 -20.52 -12.07
N ASP A 44 6.29 -19.34 -12.70
CA ASP A 44 6.92 -19.10 -14.00
C ASP A 44 8.32 -18.52 -13.80
N SER A 45 9.32 -19.29 -14.21
CA SER A 45 10.75 -18.96 -14.11
C SER A 45 11.22 -17.90 -15.11
N ASN A 46 10.39 -17.56 -16.12
CA ASN A 46 10.73 -16.62 -17.19
C ASN A 46 9.85 -15.37 -17.19
N LEU A 47 9.22 -15.04 -16.06
CA LEU A 47 8.29 -13.91 -15.91
C LEU A 47 8.81 -12.58 -16.51
N LEU A 48 10.09 -12.29 -16.31
CA LEU A 48 10.71 -11.05 -16.76
C LEU A 48 11.14 -11.06 -18.23
N GLN A 49 11.17 -12.23 -18.88
CA GLN A 49 11.49 -12.32 -20.30
C GLN A 49 10.29 -11.88 -21.14
N PRO A 50 10.50 -11.11 -22.22
CA PRO A 50 9.42 -10.76 -23.12
C PRO A 50 8.89 -12.03 -23.79
N PHE A 51 7.57 -12.21 -23.76
CA PHE A 51 6.93 -13.27 -24.53
C PHE A 51 7.13 -13.00 -26.03
N ILE A 52 7.63 -13.99 -26.77
CA ILE A 52 7.85 -13.90 -28.21
C ILE A 52 6.97 -14.92 -28.90
N TRP A 53 6.02 -14.44 -29.70
CA TRP A 53 5.22 -15.31 -30.55
C TRP A 53 6.01 -15.70 -31.81
N LYS A 54 6.89 -16.70 -31.68
CA LYS A 54 7.86 -17.11 -32.73
C LYS A 54 7.21 -17.26 -34.12
N LYS A 55 6.10 -18.01 -34.22
CA LYS A 55 5.35 -18.19 -35.49
C LYS A 55 4.80 -16.90 -36.09
N LYS A 56 4.29 -15.97 -35.27
CA LYS A 56 3.81 -14.66 -35.74
C LYS A 56 4.99 -13.82 -36.23
N ASN A 57 6.07 -13.79 -35.47
CA ASN A 57 7.26 -13.01 -35.78
C ASN A 57 7.91 -13.49 -37.09
N GLU A 58 7.99 -14.81 -37.34
CA GLU A 58 8.45 -15.37 -38.62
C GLU A 58 7.58 -14.95 -39.81
N LYS A 59 6.25 -14.87 -39.64
CA LYS A 59 5.33 -14.35 -40.67
C LYS A 59 5.49 -12.85 -40.89
N GLU A 60 5.62 -12.05 -39.84
CA GLU A 60 5.78 -10.58 -39.93
C GLU A 60 7.17 -10.18 -40.47
N ILE A 61 8.23 -10.91 -40.13
CA ILE A 61 9.57 -10.71 -40.70
C ILE A 61 9.55 -10.90 -42.23
N LYS A 62 8.76 -11.86 -42.72
CA LYS A 62 8.55 -12.06 -44.17
C LYS A 62 7.71 -10.96 -44.83
N GLN A 63 6.97 -10.17 -44.05
CA GLN A 63 6.08 -9.10 -44.54
C GLN A 63 6.61 -7.68 -44.28
N SER A 64 7.68 -7.53 -43.48
CA SER A 64 8.48 -6.32 -43.23
C SER A 64 7.73 -5.02 -42.90
N ASN A 65 7.71 -4.66 -41.60
CA ASN A 65 8.03 -3.32 -41.02
C ASN A 65 7.32 -2.97 -39.69
N ARG A 66 6.70 -3.92 -38.98
CA ARG A 66 5.89 -3.60 -37.76
C ARG A 66 6.60 -3.74 -36.39
N LYS A 67 7.92 -3.94 -36.34
CA LYS A 67 8.63 -4.14 -35.06
C LYS A 67 8.64 -2.91 -34.14
N THR A 68 8.38 -1.71 -34.65
CA THR A 68 8.38 -0.47 -33.85
C THR A 68 7.16 -0.34 -32.94
N ASN A 69 5.96 -0.72 -33.41
CA ASN A 69 4.71 -0.46 -32.69
C ASN A 69 4.49 -1.29 -31.41
N GLU A 70 5.19 -2.42 -31.22
CA GLU A 70 4.99 -3.27 -30.04
C GLU A 70 5.72 -2.74 -28.81
N ASN A 71 6.87 -2.07 -28.99
CA ASN A 71 7.60 -1.47 -27.87
C ASN A 71 6.84 -0.28 -27.28
N ASP A 72 6.25 0.56 -28.13
CA ASP A 72 5.47 1.72 -27.70
C ASP A 72 4.25 1.30 -26.88
N LYS A 73 3.49 0.31 -27.36
CA LYS A 73 2.36 -0.28 -26.61
C LYS A 73 2.76 -0.84 -25.25
N ARG A 74 3.95 -1.41 -25.14
CA ARG A 74 4.46 -1.94 -23.87
C ARG A 74 4.79 -0.80 -22.90
N LEU A 75 5.35 0.30 -23.39
CA LEU A 75 5.60 1.49 -22.58
C LEU A 75 4.30 2.11 -22.09
N GLU A 76 3.30 2.24 -22.97
CA GLU A 76 1.96 2.72 -22.61
C GLU A 76 1.31 1.87 -21.51
N LEU A 77 1.40 0.54 -21.62
CA LEU A 77 0.86 -0.37 -20.61
C LEU A 77 1.54 -0.20 -19.24
N LEU A 78 2.87 -0.06 -19.22
CA LEU A 78 3.61 0.18 -17.98
C LEU A 78 3.22 1.50 -17.32
N GLU A 79 3.06 2.56 -18.13
CA GLU A 79 2.59 3.86 -17.64
C GLU A 79 1.17 3.79 -17.08
N GLU A 80 0.29 3.02 -17.72
CA GLU A 80 -1.07 2.79 -17.23
C GLU A 80 -1.08 2.05 -15.89
N ILE A 81 -0.22 1.02 -15.73
CA ILE A 81 -0.05 0.31 -14.46
C ILE A 81 0.40 1.28 -13.36
N ASP A 82 1.37 2.16 -13.64
CA ASP A 82 1.85 3.15 -12.68
C ASP A 82 0.77 4.16 -12.29
N LYS A 83 -0.03 4.64 -13.26
CA LYS A 83 -1.18 5.52 -13.00
C LYS A 83 -2.21 4.85 -12.10
N VAL A 84 -2.52 3.58 -12.33
CA VAL A 84 -3.45 2.81 -11.49
C VAL A 84 -2.89 2.63 -10.08
N ARG A 85 -1.59 2.34 -9.96
CA ARG A 85 -0.92 2.19 -8.66
C ARG A 85 -0.99 3.49 -7.86
N LYS A 86 -0.64 4.61 -8.48
CA LYS A 86 -0.70 5.93 -7.84
C LYS A 86 -2.12 6.27 -7.37
N ARG A 87 -3.15 5.99 -8.19
CA ARG A 87 -4.55 6.20 -7.80
C ARG A 87 -4.98 5.35 -6.59
N ARG A 88 -4.44 4.13 -6.45
CA ARG A 88 -4.70 3.29 -5.28
C ARG A 88 -4.02 3.85 -4.04
N GLU A 89 -2.75 4.22 -4.15
CA GLU A 89 -1.98 4.84 -3.07
C GLU A 89 -2.63 6.15 -2.59
N GLU A 90 -3.04 7.03 -3.50
CA GLU A 90 -3.77 8.26 -3.18
C GLU A 90 -5.08 7.98 -2.44
N ARG A 91 -5.82 6.93 -2.85
CA ARG A 91 -7.06 6.53 -2.17
C ARG A 91 -6.78 5.98 -0.78
N GLU A 92 -5.77 5.13 -0.62
CA GLU A 92 -5.40 4.56 0.67
C GLU A 92 -4.94 5.65 1.63
N LEU A 93 -4.09 6.58 1.18
CA LEU A 93 -3.67 7.74 1.97
C LEU A 93 -4.86 8.61 2.38
N HIS A 94 -5.79 8.87 1.47
CA HIS A 94 -7.00 9.62 1.79
C HIS A 94 -7.87 8.90 2.82
N LEU A 95 -8.06 7.59 2.70
CA LEU A 95 -8.80 6.78 3.66
C LEU A 95 -8.13 6.78 5.05
N ILE A 96 -6.81 6.67 5.09
CA ILE A 96 -6.04 6.73 6.34
C ILE A 96 -6.22 8.08 7.03
N GLU A 97 -6.12 9.18 6.28
CA GLU A 97 -6.29 10.52 6.87
C GLU A 97 -7.74 10.75 7.33
N MET A 98 -8.73 10.32 6.55
CA MET A 98 -10.14 10.39 6.97
C MET A 98 -10.41 9.56 8.23
N ASP A 99 -9.85 8.35 8.34
CA ASP A 99 -10.00 7.52 9.52
C ASP A 99 -9.29 8.13 10.74
N ARG A 100 -8.12 8.75 10.54
CA ARG A 100 -7.40 9.49 11.58
C ARG A 100 -8.25 10.64 12.14
N LEU A 101 -8.80 11.48 11.26
CA LEU A 101 -9.65 12.60 11.66
C LEU A 101 -10.92 12.12 12.37
N LYS A 102 -11.55 11.06 11.87
CA LYS A 102 -12.74 10.46 12.49
C LYS A 102 -12.44 9.91 13.89
N ASN A 103 -11.29 9.26 14.07
CA ASN A 103 -10.88 8.75 15.38
C ASN A 103 -10.57 9.89 16.36
N GLU A 104 -9.93 10.97 15.91
CA GLU A 104 -9.71 12.18 16.72
C GLU A 104 -11.04 12.82 17.13
N GLU A 105 -11.99 12.98 16.20
CA GLU A 105 -13.33 13.51 16.47
C GLU A 105 -14.10 12.64 17.48
N GLN A 106 -14.10 11.32 17.27
CA GLN A 106 -14.77 10.37 18.16
C GLN A 106 -14.18 10.47 19.58
N ARG A 107 -12.86 10.53 19.71
CA ARG A 107 -12.20 10.68 21.01
C ARG A 107 -12.59 11.99 21.72
N LEU A 108 -12.67 13.10 21.01
CA LEU A 108 -13.10 14.38 21.58
C LEU A 108 -14.57 14.33 22.02
N LYS A 109 -15.43 13.71 21.21
CA LYS A 109 -16.84 13.51 21.52
C LYS A 109 -17.01 12.63 22.77
N ASP A 110 -16.30 11.53 22.86
CA ASP A 110 -16.35 10.62 24.01
C ASP A 110 -15.84 11.31 25.28
N MET A 111 -14.78 12.12 25.18
CA MET A 111 -14.26 12.91 26.31
C MET A 111 -15.29 13.95 26.79
N SER A 112 -15.96 14.65 25.87
CA SER A 112 -17.02 15.60 26.21
C SER A 112 -18.23 14.90 26.85
N GLN A 113 -18.66 13.76 26.30
CA GLN A 113 -19.75 12.97 26.87
C GLN A 113 -19.40 12.47 28.27
N TYR A 114 -18.19 11.95 28.46
CA TYR A 114 -17.70 11.50 29.77
C TYR A 114 -17.67 12.65 30.79
N SER A 115 -17.21 13.84 30.40
CA SER A 115 -17.22 15.02 31.27
C SER A 115 -18.64 15.37 31.74
N ASN A 116 -19.59 15.45 30.80
CA ASN A 116 -21.00 15.75 31.12
C ASN A 116 -21.64 14.66 31.99
N TRP A 117 -21.27 13.39 31.74
CA TRP A 117 -21.74 12.27 32.55
C TRP A 117 -21.21 12.36 33.99
N LYS A 118 -19.92 12.65 34.15
CA LYS A 118 -19.27 12.80 35.45
C LYS A 118 -19.88 13.94 36.27
N GLU A 119 -20.16 15.08 35.66
CA GLU A 119 -20.82 16.21 36.33
C GLU A 119 -22.21 15.82 36.86
N LYS A 120 -23.01 15.13 36.04
CA LYS A 120 -24.32 14.63 36.46
C LYS A 120 -24.23 13.57 37.56
N GLU A 121 -23.22 12.71 37.52
CA GLU A 121 -22.97 11.71 38.56
C GLU A 121 -22.63 12.39 39.90
N GLU A 122 -21.78 13.42 39.88
CA GLU A 122 -21.43 14.20 41.07
C GLU A 122 -22.64 14.94 41.65
N GLU A 123 -23.45 15.59 40.81
CA GLU A 123 -24.70 16.21 41.23
C GLU A 123 -25.65 15.21 41.89
N TYR A 124 -25.80 14.03 41.29
CA TYR A 124 -26.61 12.95 41.84
C TYR A 124 -26.10 12.51 43.21
N HIS A 125 -24.79 12.33 43.39
CA HIS A 125 -24.20 11.99 44.69
C HIS A 125 -24.44 13.07 45.74
N ILE A 126 -24.29 14.35 45.38
CA ILE A 126 -24.58 15.47 46.30
C ILE A 126 -26.05 15.45 46.72
N GLN A 127 -26.97 15.30 45.77
CA GLN A 127 -28.41 15.20 46.06
C GLN A 127 -28.72 13.98 46.94
N GLN A 128 -28.08 12.84 46.67
CA GLN A 128 -28.24 11.64 47.47
C GLN A 128 -27.73 11.82 48.91
N ILE A 129 -26.56 12.45 49.10
CA ILE A 129 -26.01 12.76 50.43
C ILE A 129 -26.95 13.71 51.19
N ARG A 130 -27.46 14.76 50.54
CA ARG A 130 -28.43 15.70 51.13
C ARG A 130 -29.71 14.98 51.55
N SER A 131 -30.32 14.21 50.65
CA SER A 131 -31.56 13.47 50.93
C SER A 131 -31.37 12.46 52.06
N ARG A 132 -30.26 11.70 52.06
CA ARG A 132 -29.93 10.76 53.14
C ARG A 132 -29.75 11.47 54.47
N SER A 133 -29.06 12.61 54.50
CA SER A 133 -28.86 13.41 55.71
C SER A 133 -30.19 13.93 56.27
N ILE A 134 -31.10 14.40 55.41
CA ILE A 134 -32.45 14.84 55.82
C ILE A 134 -33.23 13.68 56.44
N ILE A 135 -33.26 12.52 55.78
CA ILE A 135 -33.95 11.32 56.29
C ILE A 135 -33.37 10.92 57.66
N ARG A 136 -32.04 10.94 57.82
CA ARG A 136 -31.35 10.59 59.07
C ARG A 136 -31.78 11.49 60.25
N ILE A 137 -31.90 12.80 60.02
CA ILE A 137 -32.36 13.77 61.03
C ILE A 137 -33.83 13.50 61.41
N ILE A 138 -34.69 13.24 60.41
CA ILE A 138 -36.11 12.96 60.63
C ILE A 138 -36.29 11.66 61.45
N GLU A 139 -35.50 10.63 61.15
CA GLU A 139 -35.58 9.32 61.81
C GLU A 139 -34.86 9.26 63.17
N GLN A 140 -34.30 10.36 63.67
CA GLN A 140 -33.55 10.46 64.93
C GLN A 140 -32.41 9.44 65.06
N ARG A 141 -31.82 9.02 63.94
CA ARG A 141 -30.74 8.04 63.88
C ARG A 141 -29.43 8.73 63.53
N GLU A 142 -28.99 9.64 64.40
CA GLU A 142 -27.87 10.58 64.14
C GLU A 142 -26.48 9.92 63.99
N GLU A 143 -26.35 8.63 64.31
CA GLU A 143 -25.10 7.88 64.17
C GLU A 143 -24.57 7.89 62.72
N PHE A 144 -23.27 8.18 62.58
CA PHE A 144 -22.66 8.52 61.29
C PHE A 144 -22.55 7.32 60.33
N ILE A 145 -22.57 6.10 60.85
CA ILE A 145 -22.25 4.87 60.11
C ILE A 145 -23.50 3.98 60.05
N ASP A 146 -24.02 3.78 58.84
CA ASP A 146 -24.89 2.64 58.57
C ASP A 146 -23.97 1.41 58.60
N LEU A 147 -24.09 0.55 59.62
CA LEU A 147 -23.41 -0.75 59.65
C LEU A 147 -23.86 -1.54 58.41
N ILE A 148 -22.94 -1.69 57.44
CA ILE A 148 -23.01 -2.71 56.40
C ILE A 148 -22.21 -3.93 56.88
#